data_AF-A0A1H9XET6-F1
#
_entry.id   AF-A0A1H9XET6-F1
#
_cell.length_a   1.000
_cell.length_b   1.000
_cell.length_c   1.000
_cell.angle_alpha   90.00
_cell.angle_beta   90.00
_cell.angle_gamma   90.00
#
_symmetry.space_group_name_H-M   'P 1'
#
loop_
_entity.id
_entity.type
_entity.pdbx_description
1 polymer ?
#
loop_
_entity_poly.entity_id
_entity_poly.type
_entity_poly.pdbx_seq_one_letter_code
_entity_poly.pdbx_strand_id
1 'polypeptide(L)' 'WLDVSMKRFEYVHPAGGNEFTSVKVTPSELETVTGAEGWCDVCKGWEEDE' A
#
# COMPACT_ATOMS: atom_id res chain seq x y z
N TRP A 1 -9.33 -4.51 0.63
CA TRP A 1 -9.06 -3.73 -0.60
C TRP A 1 -7.87 -2.84 -0.36
N LEU A 2 -6.89 -2.87 -1.27
CA LEU A 2 -5.67 -2.03 -1.24
C LEU A 2 -5.66 -1.10 -2.45
N ASP A 3 -5.01 0.06 -2.33
CA ASP A 3 -4.95 1.02 -3.44
C ASP A 3 -3.85 0.66 -4.46
N VAL A 4 -4.20 0.61 -5.75
CA VAL A 4 -3.27 0.23 -6.83
C VAL A 4 -2.02 1.11 -6.90
N SER A 5 -2.11 2.38 -6.48
CA SER A 5 -0.97 3.31 -6.49
C SER A 5 0.17 2.87 -5.58
N MET A 6 -0.10 2.02 -4.58
CA MET A 6 0.95 1.51 -3.68
C MET A 6 1.91 0.56 -4.40
N LYS A 7 1.51 -0.05 -5.52
CA LYS A 7 2.36 -0.98 -6.30
C LYS A 7 3.56 -0.31 -6.97
N ARG A 8 3.56 1.02 -7.10
CA ARG A 8 4.69 1.78 -7.69
C ARG A 8 5.90 1.87 -6.77
N PHE A 9 5.73 1.56 -5.49
CA PHE A 9 6.80 1.61 -4.51
C PHE A 9 7.37 0.21 -4.27
N GLU A 10 8.70 0.11 -4.15
CA GLU A 10 9.38 -1.13 -3.77
C GLU A 10 8.98 -1.58 -2.35
N TYR A 11 8.80 -0.61 -1.45
CA TYR A 11 8.38 -0.82 -0.08
C TYR A 11 7.38 0.23 0.38
N VAL A 12 6.47 -0.17 1.26
CA VAL A 12 5.50 0.70 1.92
C VAL A 12 5.62 0.57 3.44
N HIS A 13 5.22 1.63 4.15
CA HIS A 13 5.35 1.76 5.60
C HIS A 13 3.99 2.00 6.26
N PRO A 14 3.10 0.98 6.37
CA PRO A 14 1.88 1.08 7.17
C PRO A 14 2.19 1.40 8.64
N ALA A 15 1.25 2.09 9.29
CA ALA A 15 1.32 2.41 10.71
C ALA A 15 1.35 1.13 11.56
N GLY A 16 2.24 1.08 12.55
CA GLY A 16 2.49 -0.08 13.41
C GLY A 16 1.69 -0.11 14.71
N GLY A 17 0.60 0.66 14.81
CA GLY A 17 -0.26 0.70 15.99
C GLY A 17 0.05 1.78 17.03
N ASN A 18 1.03 2.66 16.78
CA ASN A 18 1.23 3.90 17.53
C ASN A 18 1.86 5.00 16.64
N GLU A 19 2.06 6.20 17.17
CA GLU A 19 2.55 7.37 16.42
C GLU A 19 4.04 7.28 16.01
N PHE A 20 4.81 6.35 16.57
CA PHE A 20 6.27 6.23 16.35
C PHE A 20 6.68 4.92 15.64
N THR A 21 5.75 4.00 15.40
CA THR A 21 6.05 2.71 14.77
C THR A 21 5.46 2.61 13.38
N SER A 22 6.25 2.05 12.47
CA SER A 22 5.78 1.61 11.15
C SER A 22 6.41 0.26 10.83
N VAL A 23 5.77 -0.48 9.93
CA VAL A 23 6.29 -1.77 9.46
C VAL A 23 6.69 -1.61 8.01
N LYS A 24 7.95 -1.87 7.68
CA LYS A 24 8.41 -1.90 6.28
C LYS A 24 7.98 -3.22 5.65
N VAL A 25 7.16 -3.17 4.60
CA VAL A 25 6.69 -4.36 3.86
C VAL A 25 6.66 -4.09 2.36
N THR A 26 6.79 -5.14 1.56
CA THR A 26 6.53 -5.05 0.11
C THR A 26 5.01 -5.09 -0.17
N PRO A 27 4.55 -4.58 -1.34
CA PRO A 27 3.14 -4.70 -1.73
C PRO A 27 2.62 -6.15 -1.75
N SER A 28 3.45 -7.12 -2.15
CA SER A 28 3.10 -8.54 -2.17
C SER A 28 2.92 -9.13 -0.76
N GLU A 29 3.81 -8.77 0.17
CA GLU A 29 3.67 -9.15 1.57
C GLU A 29 2.43 -8.49 2.18
N LEU A 30 2.20 -7.21 1.89
CA LEU A 30 1.03 -6.46 2.37
C LEU A 30 -0.28 -7.14 1.96
N GLU A 31 -0.41 -7.58 0.71
CA GLU A 31 -1.57 -8.32 0.21
C GLU A 31 -1.78 -9.62 1.00
N THR A 32 -0.70 -10.36 1.24
CA THR A 32 -0.74 -11.62 2.00
C THR A 32 -1.13 -11.41 3.46
N VAL A 33 -0.55 -10.41 4.15
CA VAL A 33 -0.81 -10.19 5.58
C VAL A 33 -2.15 -9.53 5.86
N THR A 34 -2.66 -8.72 4.93
CA THR A 34 -3.95 -8.04 5.08
C THR A 34 -5.13 -8.94 4.71
N GLY A 35 -4.91 -10.00 3.93
CA GLY A 35 -5.98 -10.80 3.36
C GLY A 35 -6.90 -9.97 2.46
N ALA A 36 -6.33 -8.97 1.77
CA ALA A 36 -7.11 -8.06 0.94
C ALA A 36 -7.81 -8.83 -0.19
N GLU A 37 -9.11 -8.56 -0.39
CA GLU A 37 -9.89 -9.15 -1.49
C GLU A 37 -9.37 -8.78 -2.90
N GLY A 38 -8.62 -7.69 -3.00
CA GLY A 38 -8.03 -7.23 -4.24
C GLY A 38 -7.54 -5.78 -4.16
N TRP A 39 -7.14 -5.28 -5.32
CA TRP A 39 -6.66 -3.92 -5.51
C TRP A 39 -7.72 -3.06 -6.21
N CYS A 40 -7.93 -1.84 -5.74
CA CYS A 40 -8.81 -0.86 -6.36
C CYS A 40 -8.08 0.48 -6.53
N ASP A 41 -8.55 1.30 -7.46
CA ASP A 41 -8.06 2.65 -7.65
C ASP A 41 -8.97 3.64 -6.92
N VAL A 42 -8.47 4.21 -5.82
CA VAL A 42 -9.19 5.19 -4.99
C VAL A 42 -8.44 6.52 -4.90
N CYS A 43 -7.12 6.50 -5.01
CA CYS A 43 -6.31 7.71 -5.03
C CYS A 43 -6.35 8.42 -6.39
N LYS A 44 -6.15 9.74 -6.41
CA LYS A 44 -6.08 10.54 -7.65
C LYS A 44 -4.74 11.25 -7.75
N GLY A 45 -4.29 11.53 -8.98
CA GLY A 45 -3.03 12.24 -9.22
C GLY A 45 -1.77 11.44 -8.86
N TRP A 46 -1.88 10.10 -8.85
CA TRP A 46 -0.75 9.20 -8.63
C TRP A 46 -0.20 8.61 -9.94
N GLU A 47 -1.03 8.58 -10.98
CA GLU A 47 -0.65 8.28 -12.35
C GLU A 47 0.27 9.42 -12.83
N GLU A 48 1.36 9.09 -13.53
CA GLU A 48 2.15 10.11 -14.21
C GLU A 48 1.25 10.72 -15.28
N ASP A 49 0.99 12.04 -15.19
CA ASP A 49 0.15 12.78 -16.12
C ASP A 49 0.54 12.44 -17.57
N GLU A 50 -0.47 12.15 -18.41
CA GLU A 50 -0.34 12.29 -19.87
C GLU A 50 -0.53 13.76 -20.26
#